data_AF-A0A1Q3D1G2-F1
#
_entry.id   AF-A0A1Q3D1G2-F1
#
_cell.length_a   1.000
_cell.length_b   1.000
_cell.length_c   1.000
_cell.angle_alpha   90.00
_cell.angle_beta   90.00
_cell.angle_gamma   90.00
#
_symmetry.space_group_name_H-M   'P 1'
#
loop_
_entity.id
_entity.type
_entity.pdbx_description
1 polymer ?
#
loop_
_entity_poly.entity_id
_entity_poly.type
_entity_poly.pdbx_seq_one_letter_code
_entity_poly.pdbx_strand_id
1 'polypeptide(L)'
;MQPLELVGPLSTSLPKPSIEEPPKLELKELPSMLKYLFLGENQTLPVIISSDLTLSQEEEVIHLLKENKEAIGWTMADIKGISPSIYEHRINLIEGSKPSREP
;
A
#
# COMPACT_ATOMS: atom_id res chain seq x y z
N MET A 1 39.05 -5.44 -15.22
CA MET A 1 37.69 -5.85 -14.79
C MET A 1 37.55 -5.40 -13.35
N GLN A 2 36.97 -4.22 -13.09
CA GLN A 2 36.71 -3.76 -11.72
C GLN A 2 35.55 -4.56 -11.13
N PRO A 3 35.58 -4.94 -9.84
CA PRO A 3 34.45 -5.59 -9.19
C PRO A 3 33.29 -4.60 -9.06
N LEU A 4 32.07 -5.08 -9.28
CA LEU A 4 30.85 -4.33 -8.94
C LEU A 4 30.78 -4.21 -7.41
N GLU A 5 31.06 -3.02 -6.89
CA GLU A 5 30.86 -2.67 -5.49
C GLU A 5 29.37 -2.80 -5.16
N LEU A 6 29.03 -3.75 -4.28
CA LEU A 6 27.69 -3.97 -3.77
C LEU A 6 27.34 -2.81 -2.84
N VAL A 7 26.48 -1.91 -3.31
CA VAL A 7 26.08 -0.68 -2.60
C VAL A 7 25.29 -1.03 -1.32
N GLY A 8 25.92 -0.80 -0.17
CA GLY A 8 25.31 -0.52 1.14
C GLY A 8 24.70 -1.71 1.91
N PRO A 9 24.65 -1.64 3.26
CA PRO A 9 23.95 -2.64 4.04
C PRO A 9 22.46 -2.62 3.68
N LEU A 10 21.96 -3.77 3.23
CA LEU A 10 20.53 -4.07 3.13
C LEU A 10 19.91 -3.70 4.48
N SER A 11 19.02 -2.71 4.53
CA SER A 11 18.29 -2.40 5.77
C SER A 11 17.52 -3.67 6.16
N THR A 12 18.04 -4.39 7.16
CA THR A 12 17.62 -5.76 7.51
C THR A 12 16.28 -5.80 8.27
N SER A 13 15.58 -4.67 8.42
CA SER A 13 14.26 -4.65 9.01
C SER A 13 13.22 -5.02 7.94
N LEU A 14 12.63 -6.21 8.08
CA LEU A 14 11.42 -6.54 7.34
C LEU A 14 10.37 -5.43 7.59
N PRO A 15 9.72 -4.92 6.54
CA PRO A 15 8.67 -3.92 6.72
C PRO A 15 7.52 -4.55 7.51
N LYS A 16 7.00 -3.81 8.48
CA LYS A 16 5.93 -4.29 9.36
C LYS A 16 4.57 -4.23 8.64
N PRO A 17 3.64 -5.15 8.94
CA PRO A 17 2.28 -5.06 8.44
C PRO A 17 1.59 -3.76 8.88
N SER A 18 0.68 -3.25 8.04
CA SER A 18 -0.04 -1.99 8.27
C SER A 18 -0.92 -2.02 9.51
N ILE A 19 -1.32 -3.21 9.97
CA ILE A 19 -2.08 -3.38 11.22
C ILE A 19 -1.22 -3.02 12.44
N GLU A 20 0.09 -3.28 12.39
CA GLU A 20 1.04 -2.92 13.45
C GLU A 20 1.56 -1.50 13.27
N GLU A 21 1.89 -1.12 12.04
CA GLU A 21 2.46 0.16 11.69
C GLU A 21 1.71 0.76 10.50
N PRO A 22 0.64 1.55 10.74
CA PRO A 22 -0.17 2.08 9.66
C PRO A 22 0.64 3.01 8.74
N PRO A 23 0.41 2.96 7.42
CA PRO A 23 1.15 3.80 6.50
C PRO A 23 0.82 5.29 6.71
N LYS A 24 1.79 6.16 6.47
CA LYS A 24 1.56 7.59 6.36
C LYS A 24 0.64 7.84 5.17
N LEU A 25 -0.53 8.41 5.44
CA LEU A 25 -1.62 8.48 4.48
C LEU A 25 -1.68 9.84 3.76
N GLU A 26 -1.75 9.81 2.44
CA GLU A 26 -2.14 10.95 1.60
C GLU A 26 -3.44 10.60 0.86
N LEU A 27 -4.57 11.07 1.39
CA LEU A 27 -5.88 10.82 0.79
C LEU A 27 -6.05 11.63 -0.49
N LYS A 28 -6.68 11.01 -1.48
CA LYS A 28 -7.05 11.68 -2.73
C LYS A 28 -8.49 12.14 -2.65
N GLU A 29 -8.84 13.14 -3.45
CA GLU A 29 -10.24 13.48 -3.66
C GLU A 29 -10.97 12.30 -4.31
N LEU A 30 -12.15 11.98 -3.79
CA LEU A 30 -13.01 10.92 -4.31
C LEU A 30 -14.15 11.51 -5.14
N PRO A 31 -14.62 10.78 -6.16
CA PRO A 31 -15.92 11.05 -6.78
C PRO A 31 -17.04 11.06 -5.73
N SER A 32 -18.10 11.84 -5.96
CA SER A 32 -19.20 12.01 -5.00
C SER A 32 -19.95 10.72 -4.64
N MET A 33 -19.82 9.67 -5.45
CA MET A 33 -20.42 8.35 -5.23
C MET A 33 -19.62 7.46 -4.27
N LEU A 34 -18.46 7.92 -3.80
CA LEU A 34 -17.55 7.15 -2.96
C LEU A 34 -17.20 7.94 -1.70
N LYS A 35 -16.98 7.22 -0.60
CA LYS A 35 -16.52 7.81 0.65
C LYS A 35 -15.46 6.95 1.33
N TYR A 36 -14.64 7.61 2.14
CA TYR A 36 -13.68 6.95 3.00
C TYR A 36 -14.34 6.47 4.29
N LEU A 37 -13.94 5.27 4.71
CA LEU A 37 -14.09 4.77 6.07
C LEU A 37 -12.73 4.33 6.59
N PHE A 38 -12.59 4.25 7.90
CA PHE A 38 -11.31 3.91 8.54
C PHE A 38 -11.53 2.73 9.48
N LEU A 39 -10.72 1.68 9.30
CA LEU A 39 -10.80 0.48 10.13
C LEU A 39 -9.86 0.54 11.35
N GLY A 40 -8.88 1.45 11.33
CA GLY A 40 -7.91 1.66 12.39
C GLY A 40 -8.19 2.91 13.22
N GLU A 41 -7.47 3.04 14.33
CA GLU A 41 -7.53 4.22 15.19
C GLU A 41 -6.97 5.46 14.48
N ASN A 42 -7.30 6.66 14.96
CA ASN A 42 -6.76 7.92 14.43
C ASN A 42 -6.92 8.09 12.89
N GLN A 43 -8.01 7.57 12.32
CA GLN A 43 -8.25 7.60 10.87
C GLN A 43 -7.16 6.89 10.05
N THR A 44 -6.66 5.77 10.57
CA THR A 44 -5.75 4.87 9.85
C THR A 44 -6.51 3.75 9.15
N LEU A 45 -5.83 3.03 8.25
CA LEU A 45 -6.39 1.89 7.50
C LEU A 45 -7.66 2.28 6.71
N PRO A 46 -7.54 3.21 5.75
CA PRO A 46 -8.68 3.66 4.96
C PRO A 46 -9.20 2.56 4.06
N VAL A 47 -10.51 2.53 3.88
CA VAL A 47 -11.22 1.76 2.86
C VAL A 47 -12.17 2.68 2.12
N ILE A 48 -12.43 2.39 0.85
CA ILE A 48 -13.35 3.18 0.02
C ILE A 48 -14.61 2.34 -0.16
N ILE A 49 -15.76 2.93 0.17
CA ILE A 49 -17.07 2.31 -0.02
C ILE A 49 -17.99 3.24 -0.82
N SER A 50 -19.13 2.71 -1.27
CA SER A 50 -20.18 3.53 -1.89
C SER A 50 -20.77 4.53 -0.88
N SER A 51 -20.99 5.77 -1.32
CA SER A 51 -21.72 6.78 -0.54
C SER A 51 -23.21 6.48 -0.42
N ASP A 52 -23.75 5.65 -1.31
CA ASP A 52 -25.18 5.41 -1.45
C ASP A 52 -25.69 4.29 -0.52
N LEU A 53 -24.82 3.77 0.36
CA LEU A 53 -25.21 2.78 1.36
C LEU A 53 -26.10 3.41 2.43
N THR A 54 -27.14 2.68 2.83
CA THR A 54 -27.90 3.01 4.04
C THR A 54 -27.04 2.78 5.29
N LEU A 55 -27.41 3.40 6.41
CA LEU A 55 -26.66 3.25 7.67
C LEU A 55 -26.51 1.79 8.10
N SER A 56 -27.58 0.97 7.95
CA SER A 56 -27.53 -0.46 8.29
C SER A 56 -26.54 -1.23 7.41
N GLN A 57 -26.52 -0.94 6.11
CA GLN A 57 -25.59 -1.60 5.17
C GLN A 57 -24.14 -1.18 5.45
N GLU A 58 -23.94 0.10 5.77
CA GLU A 58 -22.63 0.63 6.15
C GLU A 58 -22.11 -0.04 7.42
N GLU A 59 -22.94 -0.21 8.46
CA GLU A 59 -22.58 -0.92 9.68
C GLU A 59 -22.20 -2.39 9.41
N GLU A 60 -22.99 -3.10 8.59
CA GLU A 60 -22.69 -4.47 8.19
C GLU A 60 -21.36 -4.57 7.43
N VAL A 61 -21.11 -3.66 6.48
CA VAL A 61 -19.85 -3.59 5.74
C VAL A 61 -18.68 -3.29 6.67
N ILE A 62 -18.81 -2.33 7.59
CA ILE A 62 -17.77 -2.00 8.56
C ILE A 62 -17.45 -3.23 9.43
N HIS A 63 -18.47 -3.94 9.91
CA HIS A 63 -18.29 -5.13 10.73
C HIS A 63 -17.51 -6.20 9.96
N LEU A 64 -17.97 -6.55 8.76
CA LEU A 64 -17.33 -7.53 7.89
C LEU A 64 -15.87 -7.17 7.58
N LEU A 65 -15.60 -5.90 7.25
CA LEU A 65 -14.25 -5.44 6.93
C LEU A 65 -13.33 -5.46 8.16
N LYS A 66 -13.84 -5.15 9.36
CA LYS A 66 -13.08 -5.24 10.60
C LYS A 66 -12.72 -6.69 10.95
N GLU A 67 -13.64 -7.62 10.77
CA GLU A 67 -13.40 -9.06 10.98
C GLU A 67 -12.34 -9.61 10.02
N ASN A 68 -12.29 -9.07 8.79
CA ASN A 68 -11.40 -9.55 7.73
C ASN A 68 -10.21 -8.61 7.46
N LYS A 69 -9.88 -7.70 8.38
CA LYS A 69 -8.87 -6.65 8.16
C LYS A 69 -7.49 -7.18 7.80
N GLU A 70 -7.13 -8.40 8.25
CA GLU A 70 -5.85 -9.05 7.94
C GLU A 70 -5.71 -9.50 6.48
N ALA A 71 -6.82 -9.59 5.74
CA ALA A 71 -6.82 -9.92 4.33
C ALA A 71 -6.63 -8.69 3.42
N ILE A 72 -6.70 -7.48 3.98
CA ILE A 72 -6.57 -6.23 3.23
C ILE A 72 -5.11 -5.81 3.21
N GLY A 73 -4.57 -5.58 2.01
CA GLY A 73 -3.21 -5.08 1.82
C GLY A 73 -3.18 -3.57 1.59
N TRP A 74 -2.81 -2.79 2.62
CA TRP A 74 -2.59 -1.34 2.49
C TRP A 74 -1.18 -1.02 1.99
N THR A 75 -0.22 -1.85 2.35
CA THR A 75 1.17 -1.76 1.90
C THR A 75 1.66 -3.10 1.37
N MET A 76 2.84 -3.10 0.75
CA MET A 76 3.44 -4.34 0.24
C MET A 76 3.76 -5.34 1.37
N ALA A 77 4.01 -4.86 2.60
CA ALA A 77 4.26 -5.71 3.75
C ALA A 77 3.05 -6.58 4.15
N ASP A 78 1.84 -6.16 3.77
CA ASP A 78 0.61 -6.91 4.05
C ASP A 78 0.41 -8.08 3.08
N ILE A 79 1.05 -8.04 1.91
CA ILE A 79 0.86 -9.04 0.85
C ILE A 79 1.74 -10.26 1.13
N LYS A 80 1.17 -11.25 1.81
CA LYS A 80 1.85 -12.51 2.15
C LYS A 80 2.30 -13.26 0.88
N GLY A 81 3.51 -13.81 0.90
CA GLY A 81 4.05 -14.65 -0.16
C GLY A 81 4.75 -13.91 -1.30
N ILE A 82 4.68 -12.58 -1.34
CA ILE A 82 5.50 -11.77 -2.25
C ILE A 82 6.71 -11.28 -1.45
N SER A 83 7.89 -11.88 -1.73
CA SER A 83 9.12 -11.40 -1.11
C SER A 83 9.43 -10.00 -1.59
N PRO A 84 9.87 -9.09 -0.70
CA PRO A 84 10.29 -7.77 -1.11
C PRO A 84 11.40 -7.74 -2.17
N SER A 85 12.24 -8.77 -2.19
CA SER A 85 13.28 -8.95 -3.19
C SER A 85 12.77 -9.29 -4.59
N ILE A 86 11.50 -9.68 -4.76
CA ILE A 86 10.92 -10.14 -6.03
C ILE A 86 10.23 -8.99 -6.80
N TYR A 87 9.82 -7.90 -6.13
CA TYR A 87 9.13 -6.77 -6.79
C TYR A 87 10.07 -5.72 -7.42
N GLU A 88 11.37 -5.76 -7.13
CA GLU A 88 12.34 -4.83 -7.71
C GLU A 88 12.71 -5.27 -9.13
N HIS A 89 11.95 -4.80 -10.12
CA HIS A 89 12.42 -4.82 -11.50
C HIS A 89 13.55 -3.78 -11.65
N ARG A 90 14.79 -4.25 -11.68
CA ARG A 90 15.95 -3.41 -11.98
C ARG A 90 16.10 -3.26 -13.48
N ILE A 91 15.70 -2.11 -14.00
CA ILE A 91 16.02 -1.71 -15.38
C ILE A 91 17.41 -1.06 -15.33
N ASN A 92 18.42 -1.79 -15.84
CA ASN A 92 19.76 -1.24 -15.99
C ASN A 92 19.74 -0.19 -17.10
N LEU A 93 19.99 1.07 -16.75
CA LEU A 93 20.12 2.18 -17.69
C LEU A 93 21.60 2.48 -17.95
N ILE A 94 21.92 2.90 -19.17
CA ILE A 94 23.26 3.38 -19.51
C ILE A 94 23.50 4.69 -18.75
N GLU A 95 24.71 4.90 -18.23
CA GLU A 95 25.09 6.13 -17.55
C GLU A 95 24.79 7.37 -18.43
N GLY A 96 24.02 8.32 -17.90
CA GLY A 96 23.55 9.50 -18.63
C GLY A 96 22.18 9.35 -19.32
N SER A 97 21.54 8.19 -19.24
CA SER A 97 20.17 8.00 -19.74
C SER A 97 19.17 8.91 -19.02
N LYS A 98 18.19 9.46 -19.75
CA LYS A 98 17.12 10.29 -19.19
C LYS A 98 15.75 9.66 -19.50
N PRO A 99 14.81 9.65 -18.55
CA PRO A 99 13.45 9.20 -18.82
C PRO A 99 12.77 10.15 -19.82
N SER A 100 12.12 9.58 -20.84
CA SER A 100 11.29 10.29 -21.81
C SER A 100 9.90 9.64 -21.89
N ARG A 101 8.87 10.44 -22.19
CA ARG A 101 7.56 9.92 -22.60
C ARG A 101 7.44 10.08 -24.11
N GLU A 102 7.14 8.99 -24.80
CA GLU A 102 6.72 9.10 -26.19
C GLU A 102 5.30 9.67 -26.28
N PRO A 103 5.01 10.45 -27.33
CA PRO A 103 3.71 11.08 -27.54
C PRO A 103 2.57 10.08 -27.78
#